data_AF-A0A2E1ZSR8-F1
#
_entry.id   AF-A0A2E1ZSR8-F1
#
_cell.length_a   1.000
_cell.length_b   1.000
_cell.length_c   1.000
_cell.angle_alpha   90.00
_cell.angle_beta   90.00
_cell.angle_gamma   90.00
#
_symmetry.space_group_name_H-M   'P 1'
#
loop_
_entity.id
_entity.type
_entity.pdbx_description
1 polymer ?
#
loop_
_entity_poly.entity_id
_entity_poly.type
_entity_poly.pdbx_seq_one_letter_code
_entity_poly.pdbx_strand_id
1 'polypeptide(L)'
;MQFLIQGTFMKKYLLITFSLFCFYSCTDAKKAKVAGFGSEFQIEMINCDGSVAKTWISSGKVSSEKDSDGYYFMEKETGKLIEVTGRLIITKL
;
A
#
# COMPACT_ATOMS: atom_id res chain seq x y z
N MET A 1 5.89 45.76 -33.27
CA MET A 1 5.08 44.51 -33.34
C MET A 1 5.84 43.37 -32.66
N GLN A 2 6.00 43.42 -31.33
CA GLN A 2 6.67 42.35 -30.54
C GLN A 2 5.90 41.96 -29.26
N PHE A 3 4.84 42.68 -28.91
CA PHE A 3 4.09 42.46 -27.66
C PHE A 3 2.90 41.49 -27.78
N LEU A 4 2.59 40.97 -28.98
CA LEU A 4 1.43 40.09 -29.20
C LEU A 4 1.78 38.59 -29.32
N ILE A 5 3.03 38.17 -29.09
CA ILE A 5 3.46 36.77 -29.24
C ILE A 5 3.70 36.06 -27.89
N GLN A 6 3.84 36.77 -26.77
CA GLN A 6 4.20 36.16 -25.48
C GLN A 6 3.02 35.50 -24.70
N GLY A 7 1.76 35.79 -25.06
CA GLY A 7 0.59 35.38 -24.26
C GLY A 7 0.13 33.92 -24.46
N THR A 8 0.41 33.31 -25.61
CA THR A 8 -0.01 31.92 -25.91
C THR A 8 1.03 30.88 -25.48
N PHE A 9 2.29 31.29 -25.32
CA PHE A 9 3.39 30.41 -24.91
C PHE A 9 3.26 30.02 -23.44
N MET A 10 3.15 30.98 -22.51
CA MET A 10 3.05 30.70 -21.06
C MET A 10 1.81 29.89 -20.66
N LYS A 11 0.69 30.06 -21.37
CA LYS A 11 -0.57 29.35 -21.09
C LYS A 11 -0.47 27.84 -21.36
N LYS A 12 0.39 27.45 -22.34
CA LYS A 12 0.69 26.04 -22.66
C LYS A 12 1.58 25.40 -21.59
N TYR A 13 2.59 26.13 -21.10
CA TYR A 13 3.44 25.65 -20.00
C TYR A 13 2.68 25.56 -18.66
N LEU A 14 1.76 26.48 -18.39
CA LEU A 14 0.90 26.46 -17.21
C LEU A 14 -0.01 25.21 -17.17
N LEU A 15 -0.51 24.76 -18.32
CA LEU A 15 -1.31 23.53 -18.42
C LEU A 15 -0.46 22.27 -18.24
N ILE A 16 0.78 22.27 -18.71
CA ILE A 16 1.71 21.14 -18.56
C ILE A 16 2.16 20.99 -17.10
N THR A 17 2.45 22.09 -16.40
CA THR A 17 2.84 22.04 -14.99
C THR A 17 1.67 21.63 -14.08
N PHE A 18 0.44 22.06 -14.38
CA PHE A 18 -0.76 21.63 -13.64
C PHE A 18 -1.03 20.12 -13.80
N SER A 19 -0.82 19.56 -15.00
CA SER A 19 -0.98 18.12 -15.25
C SER A 19 0.07 17.25 -14.53
N LEU A 20 1.27 17.78 -14.24
CA LEU A 20 2.31 17.03 -13.53
C LEU A 20 2.01 16.87 -12.03
N PHE A 21 1.30 17.83 -11.43
CA PHE A 21 0.98 17.81 -9.99
C PHE A 21 -0.09 16.77 -9.61
N CYS A 22 -0.96 16.37 -10.55
CA CYS A 22 -2.06 15.43 -10.28
C CYS A 22 -1.59 13.99 -9.97
N PHE A 23 -0.36 13.59 -10.31
CA PHE A 23 0.13 12.23 -10.10
C PHE A 23 0.70 11.98 -8.69
N TYR A 24 0.94 13.02 -7.89
CA TYR A 24 1.56 12.87 -6.58
C TYR A 24 0.57 12.56 -5.44
N SER A 25 -0.74 12.69 -5.66
CA SER A 25 -1.73 12.73 -4.55
C SER A 25 -2.30 11.38 -4.09
N CYS A 26 -2.08 10.26 -4.78
CA CYS A 26 -2.61 8.93 -4.37
C CYS A 26 -1.54 7.83 -4.36
N THR A 27 -0.32 8.24 -4.08
CA THR A 27 0.86 7.42 -4.29
C THR A 27 1.22 6.55 -3.07
N ASP A 28 0.85 6.95 -1.86
CA ASP A 28 1.35 6.33 -0.63
C ASP A 28 0.87 4.88 -0.44
N ALA A 29 -0.46 4.67 -0.33
CA ALA A 29 -1.04 3.34 -0.11
C ALA A 29 -0.75 2.35 -1.26
N LYS A 30 -0.69 2.82 -2.51
CA LYS A 30 -0.36 1.97 -3.67
C LYS A 30 1.13 1.64 -3.74
N LYS A 31 2.03 2.58 -3.41
CA LYS A 31 3.47 2.30 -3.32
C LYS A 31 3.78 1.37 -2.14
N ALA A 32 3.12 1.52 -1.00
CA ALA A 32 3.26 0.61 0.14
C ALA A 32 2.97 -0.85 -0.22
N LYS A 33 1.95 -1.10 -1.07
CA LYS A 33 1.63 -2.45 -1.57
C LYS A 33 2.71 -3.07 -2.47
N VAL A 34 3.54 -2.27 -3.12
CA VAL A 34 4.65 -2.71 -3.99
C VAL A 34 5.94 -2.85 -3.18
N ALA A 35 6.19 -1.97 -2.22
CA ALA A 35 7.39 -1.93 -1.38
C ALA A 35 7.45 -3.03 -0.29
N GLY A 36 6.48 -3.95 -0.25
CA GLY A 36 6.43 -5.07 0.71
C GLY A 36 7.02 -6.38 0.19
N PHE A 37 7.48 -6.45 -1.05
CA PHE A 37 8.08 -7.67 -1.59
C PHE A 37 9.42 -7.96 -0.89
N GLY A 38 9.53 -9.12 -0.25
CA GLY A 38 10.71 -9.53 0.54
C GLY A 38 10.85 -8.88 1.92
N SER A 39 9.87 -8.07 2.35
CA SER A 39 9.82 -7.55 3.72
C SER A 39 9.10 -8.52 4.65
N GLU A 40 9.53 -8.58 5.89
CA GLU A 40 8.84 -9.30 6.95
C GLU A 40 7.72 -8.44 7.53
N PHE A 41 6.68 -9.11 8.01
CA PHE A 41 5.54 -8.44 8.63
C PHE A 41 5.19 -9.18 9.92
N GLN A 42 4.89 -8.43 10.97
CA GLN A 42 4.21 -8.93 12.15
C GLN A 42 2.71 -8.87 11.91
N ILE A 43 2.03 -9.99 12.13
CA ILE A 43 0.58 -10.13 11.99
C ILE A 43 0.02 -10.47 13.36
N GLU A 44 -0.89 -9.64 13.87
CA GLU A 44 -1.56 -9.84 15.15
C GLU A 44 -3.05 -10.01 14.93
N MET A 45 -3.60 -11.15 15.34
CA MET A 45 -5.04 -11.37 15.39
C MET A 45 -5.60 -10.83 16.69
N ILE A 46 -6.67 -10.05 16.58
CA ILE A 46 -7.27 -9.35 17.70
C ILE A 46 -8.63 -9.97 18.03
N ASN A 47 -8.82 -10.33 19.30
CA ASN A 47 -10.09 -10.79 19.84
C ASN A 47 -11.15 -9.69 19.87
N CYS A 48 -12.41 -10.06 20.14
CA CYS A 48 -13.51 -9.10 20.29
C CYS A 48 -13.28 -8.11 21.44
N ASP A 49 -12.55 -8.51 22.49
CA ASP A 49 -12.21 -7.68 23.66
C ASP A 49 -10.99 -6.77 23.43
N GLY A 50 -10.33 -6.85 22.26
CA GLY A 50 -9.15 -6.07 21.93
C GLY A 50 -7.82 -6.71 22.31
N SER A 51 -7.81 -7.88 22.97
CA SER A 51 -6.58 -8.62 23.27
C SER A 51 -5.98 -9.30 22.02
N VAL A 52 -4.66 -9.53 22.03
CA VAL A 52 -3.99 -10.28 20.97
C VAL A 52 -4.28 -11.78 21.18
N ALA A 53 -4.98 -12.38 20.23
CA ALA A 53 -5.28 -13.81 20.21
C ALA A 53 -4.07 -14.64 19.74
N LYS A 54 -3.37 -14.13 18.73
CA LYS A 54 -2.23 -14.81 18.11
C LYS A 54 -1.35 -13.83 17.34
N THR A 55 -0.05 -14.12 17.30
CA THR A 55 0.93 -13.37 16.54
C THR A 55 1.68 -14.30 15.59
N TRP A 56 1.98 -13.80 14.39
CA TRP A 56 2.84 -14.46 13.41
C TRP A 56 3.88 -13.49 12.86
N ILE A 57 4.99 -14.05 12.38
CA ILE A 57 5.92 -13.34 11.50
C ILE A 57 5.79 -13.93 10.10
N SER A 58 5.45 -13.09 9.13
CA SER A 58 5.47 -13.48 7.72
C SER A 58 6.89 -13.32 7.15
N SER A 59 7.30 -14.29 6.32
CA SER A 59 8.55 -14.21 5.54
C SER A 59 8.42 -13.32 4.29
N GLY A 60 7.24 -12.74 4.05
CA GLY A 60 6.99 -11.90 2.90
C GLY A 60 5.68 -11.13 2.98
N LYS A 61 5.21 -10.70 1.82
CA LYS A 61 4.00 -9.90 1.70
C LYS A 61 2.76 -10.67 2.20
N VAL A 62 1.98 -10.02 3.06
CA VAL A 62 0.62 -10.44 3.41
C VAL A 62 -0.34 -10.01 2.31
N SER A 63 -1.15 -10.94 1.83
CA SER A 63 -2.06 -10.74 0.69
C SER A 63 -3.51 -11.06 1.06
N SER A 64 -4.45 -10.51 0.31
CA SER A 64 -5.88 -10.82 0.40
C SER A 64 -6.45 -10.89 -1.01
N GLU A 65 -7.43 -11.76 -1.22
CA GLU A 65 -8.16 -11.80 -2.49
C GLU A 65 -9.11 -10.59 -2.60
N LYS A 66 -9.42 -10.18 -3.84
CA LYS A 66 -10.18 -8.95 -4.11
C LYS A 66 -11.55 -8.92 -3.43
N ASP A 67 -12.19 -10.07 -3.36
CA ASP A 67 -13.56 -10.26 -2.86
C ASP A 67 -13.59 -11.18 -1.62
N SER A 68 -12.52 -11.13 -0.80
CA SER A 68 -12.37 -11.93 0.43
C SER A 68 -12.16 -11.04 1.66
N ASP A 69 -12.62 -11.51 2.81
CA ASP A 69 -12.37 -10.94 4.14
C ASP A 69 -11.14 -11.59 4.83
N GLY A 70 -10.52 -12.57 4.18
CA GLY A 70 -9.36 -13.30 4.64
C GLY A 70 -8.03 -12.77 4.10
N TYR A 71 -6.97 -13.12 4.82
CA TYR A 71 -5.58 -12.85 4.47
C TYR A 71 -4.79 -14.14 4.41
N TYR A 72 -3.77 -14.15 3.55
CA TYR A 72 -2.82 -15.24 3.47
C TYR A 72 -1.38 -14.75 3.41
N PHE A 73 -0.49 -15.55 3.98
CA PHE A 73 0.94 -15.28 4.05
C PHE A 73 1.74 -16.54 4.36
N MET A 74 3.03 -16.52 4.03
CA MET A 74 3.96 -17.57 4.42
C MET A 74 4.52 -17.24 5.80
N GLU A 75 4.25 -18.10 6.77
CA GLU A 75 4.78 -17.96 8.13
C GLU A 75 6.26 -18.35 8.17
N LYS A 76 7.08 -17.52 8.83
CA LYS A 76 8.54 -17.57 8.75
C LYS A 76 9.14 -18.77 9.48
N GLU A 77 8.63 -19.12 10.66
CA GLU A 77 9.20 -20.16 11.52
C GLU A 77 8.96 -21.57 10.94
N THR A 78 7.72 -21.82 10.51
CA THR A 78 7.25 -23.12 10.05
C THR A 78 7.31 -23.27 8.53
N GLY A 79 7.46 -22.17 7.78
CA GLY A 79 7.43 -22.18 6.32
C GLY A 79 6.08 -22.61 5.75
N LYS A 80 4.99 -22.49 6.53
CA LYS A 80 3.65 -22.88 6.12
C LYS A 80 2.88 -21.70 5.55
N LEU A 81 2.05 -21.97 4.55
CA LEU A 81 1.02 -21.05 4.11
C LEU A 81 -0.07 -20.99 5.19
N ILE A 82 -0.33 -19.80 5.71
CA ILE A 82 -1.42 -19.52 6.64
C ILE A 82 -2.49 -18.76 5.89
N GLU A 83 -3.74 -19.23 5.99
CA GLU A 83 -4.95 -18.53 5.59
C GLU A 83 -5.76 -18.23 6.85
N VAL A 84 -6.21 -16.99 7.00
CA VAL A 84 -6.86 -16.53 8.23
C VAL A 84 -7.84 -15.40 7.95
N THR A 85 -9.01 -15.47 8.59
CA THR A 85 -10.04 -14.42 8.56
C THR A 85 -10.24 -13.86 9.96
N GLY A 86 -10.44 -12.55 10.07
CA GLY A 86 -10.71 -11.87 11.32
C GLY A 86 -10.11 -10.46 11.39
N ARG A 87 -10.13 -9.87 12.58
CA ARG A 87 -9.51 -8.55 12.82
C ARG A 87 -8.01 -8.72 12.96
N LEU A 88 -7.25 -8.24 11.98
CA LEU A 88 -5.79 -8.29 11.98
C LEU A 88 -5.17 -6.89 12.05
N ILE A 89 -4.07 -6.77 12.77
CA ILE A 89 -3.11 -5.68 12.63
C ILE A 89 -1.88 -6.24 11.91
N ILE A 90 -1.51 -5.62 10.79
CA ILE A 90 -0.38 -6.04 9.96
C ILE A 90 0.64 -4.90 9.94
N THR A 91 1.81 -5.15 10.53
CA THR A 91 2.88 -4.16 10.69
C THR A 91 4.11 -4.62 9.92
N LYS A 92 4.66 -3.76 9.08
CA LYS A 92 5.94 -4.02 8.41
C LYS A 92 7.08 -3.95 9.44
N LEU A 93 7.97 -4.94 9.43
CA LEU A 93 9.19 -4.95 10.23
C LEU A 93 10.38 -4.32 9.49
#